data_AF-A0A4Q1CZY5-F1
#
_entry.id   AF-A0A4Q1CZY5-F1
#
_cell.length_a   1.000
_cell.length_b   1.000
_cell.length_c   1.000
_cell.angle_alpha   90.00
_cell.angle_beta   90.00
_cell.angle_gamma   90.00
#
_symmetry.space_group_name_H-M   'P 1'
#
loop_
_entity.id
_entity.type
_entity.pdbx_description
1 polymer ?
#
loop_
_entity_poly.entity_id
_entity_poly.type
_entity_poly.pdbx_seq_one_letter_code
_entity_poly.pdbx_strand_id
1 'polypeptide(L)'
;MTTSQPTTFGQQLFFSPESGAWKSLRPDVTGEADDAKRQQILSEAAAAREELKAVLLSSLQMQHVVALAGSGTSLGEINGPSMWTLWDHCVNSNPDTGKDERKPTEQANAVIAEIGYETAVEQENIEALLSRCDAYLQIKKSEQVEKFVSVSKGVILKECSAFLDGADDSKLASHRTFLHRLSRRRVRDSRMKLFTTNYDLCFERAAGKQGLVLLDGFSFTQPRQFDPRFFLYDIVRRPSTGDEVGNPLEGVFHLYKLHGSVNWDQSSSGDIEIKTDPTPETACLIYPAKGKYQQSYVQPHLELISQYLAALREPNTCLIVSGFGFNDDHLSEPIVAAVRTNPHLRLIIVNPSADDLTSRSKENNRYWDALYNLAKQGEDVWLINATFSEFAEMIPDLKSLTPAQRLTRDIKSLVKPT
;
A
#
# COMPACT_ATOMS: atom_id res chain seq x y z
N MET A 1 26.07 25.45 4.09
CA MET A 1 26.07 24.71 2.81
C MET A 1 25.93 23.23 3.14
N THR A 2 24.70 22.76 3.33
CA THR A 2 24.39 21.33 3.49
C THR A 2 24.52 20.69 2.12
N THR A 3 25.59 19.93 1.91
CA THR A 3 25.71 19.04 0.74
C THR A 3 24.49 18.11 0.74
N SER A 4 23.57 18.33 -0.20
CA SER A 4 22.47 17.40 -0.43
C SER A 4 23.07 16.03 -0.74
N GLN A 5 22.90 15.07 0.16
CA GLN A 5 23.28 13.69 -0.14
C GLN A 5 22.53 13.24 -1.41
N PRO A 6 23.21 12.53 -2.33
CA PRO A 6 22.58 12.03 -3.54
C PRO A 6 21.41 11.12 -3.15
N THR A 7 20.24 11.34 -3.75
CA THR A 7 19.08 10.49 -3.53
C THR A 7 19.25 9.15 -4.25
N THR A 8 18.80 8.09 -3.60
CA THR A 8 18.72 6.74 -4.19
C THR A 8 17.41 6.51 -4.95
N PHE A 9 16.56 7.54 -5.10
CA PHE A 9 15.35 7.46 -5.92
C PHE A 9 15.68 7.05 -7.35
N GLY A 10 15.05 5.97 -7.83
CA GLY A 10 15.31 5.38 -9.15
C GLY A 10 16.46 4.37 -9.20
N GLN A 11 17.16 4.12 -8.08
CA GLN A 11 18.11 3.02 -7.96
C GLN A 11 17.42 1.76 -7.41
N GLN A 12 17.67 0.61 -8.01
CA GLN A 12 17.12 -0.67 -7.54
C GLN A 12 18.09 -1.34 -6.57
N LEU A 13 17.77 -1.31 -5.28
CA LEU A 13 18.59 -1.87 -4.20
C LEU A 13 17.72 -2.77 -3.29
N PHE A 14 18.34 -3.65 -2.51
CA PHE A 14 17.68 -4.25 -1.35
C PHE A 14 18.64 -4.41 -0.17
N PHE A 15 18.09 -4.33 1.04
CA PHE A 15 18.77 -4.66 2.27
C PHE A 15 18.49 -6.11 2.64
N SER A 16 19.55 -6.89 2.85
CA SER A 16 19.47 -8.28 3.30
C SER A 16 19.76 -8.36 4.79
N PRO A 17 18.81 -8.79 5.64
CA PRO A 17 19.03 -8.88 7.09
C PRO A 17 20.16 -9.87 7.44
N GLU A 18 20.39 -10.90 6.61
CA GLU A 18 21.49 -11.85 6.80
C GLU A 18 22.87 -11.21 6.62
N SER A 19 23.00 -10.32 5.63
CA SER A 19 24.28 -9.64 5.35
C SER A 19 24.45 -8.32 6.09
N GLY A 20 23.36 -7.74 6.60
CA GLY A 20 23.35 -6.42 7.23
C GLY A 20 23.70 -5.26 6.30
N ALA A 21 23.60 -5.44 4.98
CA ALA A 21 24.04 -4.49 3.97
C ALA A 21 23.05 -4.32 2.81
N TRP A 22 23.09 -3.14 2.20
CA TRP A 22 22.41 -2.84 0.94
C TRP A 22 23.17 -3.42 -0.25
N LYS A 23 22.45 -4.06 -1.17
CA LYS A 23 22.98 -4.68 -2.38
C LYS A 23 22.31 -4.07 -3.61
N SER A 24 23.11 -3.73 -4.63
CA SER A 24 22.59 -3.18 -5.88
C SER A 24 22.09 -4.27 -6.83
N LEU A 25 20.90 -4.07 -7.39
CA LEU A 25 20.30 -4.99 -8.36
C LEU A 25 20.64 -4.63 -9.81
N ARG A 26 20.86 -3.33 -10.07
CA ARG A 26 21.16 -2.75 -11.39
C ARG A 26 22.15 -1.60 -11.25
N PRO A 27 23.44 -1.88 -10.99
CA PRO A 27 24.45 -0.83 -10.85
C PRO A 27 24.72 -0.12 -12.18
N ASP A 28 24.94 1.19 -12.13
CA ASP A 28 25.47 1.94 -13.27
C ASP A 28 26.99 1.73 -13.36
N VAL A 29 27.43 1.11 -14.45
CA VAL A 29 28.84 0.79 -14.73
C VAL A 29 29.41 1.58 -15.91
N THR A 30 28.68 2.57 -16.42
CA THR A 30 29.07 3.32 -17.62
C THR A 30 30.36 4.14 -17.46
N GLY A 31 30.73 4.48 -16.22
CA GLY A 31 31.96 5.20 -15.88
C GLY A 31 33.14 4.34 -15.41
N GLU A 32 32.99 3.01 -15.31
CA GLU A 32 34.07 2.13 -14.82
C GLU A 32 34.98 1.70 -15.99
N ALA A 33 36.21 2.20 -15.99
CA ALA A 33 37.20 1.95 -17.04
C ALA A 33 37.95 0.63 -16.86
N ASP A 34 37.91 0.04 -15.67
CA ASP A 34 38.53 -1.25 -15.37
C ASP A 34 37.55 -2.40 -15.65
N ASP A 35 37.83 -3.17 -16.70
CA ASP A 35 37.00 -4.30 -17.11
C ASP A 35 36.87 -5.37 -16.03
N ALA A 36 37.90 -5.59 -15.21
CA ALA A 36 37.85 -6.58 -14.13
C ALA A 36 36.89 -6.14 -13.02
N LYS A 37 36.95 -4.87 -12.62
CA LYS A 37 36.00 -4.28 -11.65
C LYS A 37 34.58 -4.25 -12.18
N ARG A 38 34.41 -3.88 -13.46
CA ARG A 38 33.11 -3.91 -14.11
C ARG A 38 32.47 -5.30 -14.08
N GLN A 39 33.23 -6.35 -14.43
CA GLN A 39 32.74 -7.72 -14.35
C GLN A 39 32.42 -8.16 -12.92
N GLN A 40 33.23 -7.74 -11.95
CA GLN A 40 32.95 -8.00 -10.54
C GLN A 40 31.62 -7.38 -10.09
N ILE A 41 31.40 -6.08 -10.35
CA ILE A 41 30.16 -5.37 -10.00
C ILE A 41 28.93 -6.04 -10.64
N LEU A 42 29.02 -6.45 -11.91
CA LEU A 42 27.93 -7.14 -12.60
C LEU A 42 27.64 -8.54 -12.03
N SER A 43 28.69 -9.27 -11.61
CA SER A 43 28.57 -10.58 -10.96
C SER A 43 27.90 -10.45 -9.60
N GLU A 44 28.32 -9.47 -8.79
CA GLU A 44 27.71 -9.16 -7.48
C GLU A 44 26.23 -8.80 -7.63
N ALA A 45 25.88 -7.97 -8.62
CA ALA A 45 24.49 -7.63 -8.93
C ALA A 45 23.66 -8.83 -9.44
N ALA A 46 24.29 -9.78 -10.15
CA ALA A 46 23.62 -11.02 -10.55
C ALA A 46 23.32 -11.92 -9.34
N ALA A 47 24.28 -12.07 -8.43
CA ALA A 47 24.09 -12.81 -7.18
C ALA A 47 23.00 -12.17 -6.31
N ALA A 48 23.02 -10.85 -6.19
CA ALA A 48 22.03 -10.05 -5.47
C ALA A 48 20.60 -10.26 -6.03
N ARG A 49 20.44 -10.28 -7.36
CA ARG A 49 19.15 -10.56 -8.01
C ARG A 49 18.64 -11.96 -7.74
N GLU A 50 19.51 -12.97 -7.77
CA GLU A 50 19.09 -14.36 -7.49
C GLU A 50 18.74 -14.56 -6.00
N GLU A 51 19.46 -13.91 -5.08
CA GLU A 51 19.10 -13.88 -3.65
C GLU A 51 17.71 -13.27 -3.44
N LEU A 52 17.48 -12.05 -3.94
CA LEU A 52 16.17 -11.39 -3.80
C LEU A 52 15.05 -12.24 -4.41
N LYS A 53 15.27 -12.81 -5.60
CA LYS A 53 14.29 -13.68 -6.26
C LYS A 53 13.99 -14.94 -5.46
N ALA A 54 15.00 -15.56 -4.84
CA ALA A 54 14.80 -16.73 -3.97
C ALA A 54 13.97 -16.37 -2.73
N VAL A 55 14.24 -15.22 -2.12
CA VAL A 55 13.50 -14.71 -0.96
C VAL A 55 12.06 -14.41 -1.35
N LEU A 56 11.82 -13.66 -2.42
CA LEU A 56 10.47 -13.38 -2.89
C LEU A 56 9.72 -14.67 -3.22
N LEU A 57 10.37 -15.63 -3.90
CA LEU A 57 9.74 -16.90 -4.23
C LEU A 57 9.36 -17.72 -2.98
N SER A 58 10.24 -17.80 -1.99
CA SER A 58 9.93 -18.50 -0.73
C SER A 58 8.81 -17.78 0.05
N SER A 59 8.80 -16.45 0.01
CA SER A 59 7.77 -15.61 0.64
C SER A 59 6.38 -15.86 0.05
N LEU A 60 6.27 -16.00 -1.28
CA LEU A 60 5.00 -16.35 -1.92
C LEU A 60 4.49 -17.76 -1.56
N GLN A 61 5.40 -18.66 -1.17
CA GLN A 61 5.08 -20.04 -0.77
C GLN A 61 4.73 -20.19 0.71
N MET A 62 4.86 -19.13 1.51
CA MET A 62 4.39 -19.11 2.90
C MET A 62 2.87 -19.29 2.93
N GLN A 63 2.32 -19.80 4.04
CA GLN A 63 0.90 -20.16 4.16
C GLN A 63 -0.02 -18.94 4.01
N HIS A 64 0.37 -17.81 4.60
CA HIS A 64 -0.36 -16.54 4.53
C HIS A 64 0.48 -15.51 3.78
N VAL A 65 -0.10 -14.92 2.73
CA VAL A 65 0.47 -13.76 2.04
C VAL A 65 -0.48 -12.59 2.22
N VAL A 66 0.05 -11.55 2.84
CA VAL A 66 -0.65 -10.33 3.18
C VAL A 66 0.08 -9.17 2.51
N ALA A 67 -0.67 -8.26 1.91
CA ALA A 67 -0.15 -7.02 1.35
C ALA A 67 -0.78 -5.82 2.04
N LEU A 68 0.01 -4.79 2.35
CA LEU A 68 -0.43 -3.47 2.75
C LEU A 68 0.00 -2.46 1.68
N ALA A 69 -0.98 -1.91 0.96
CA ALA A 69 -0.76 -0.92 -0.09
C ALA A 69 -1.16 0.48 0.38
N GLY A 70 -0.22 1.41 0.37
CA GLY A 70 -0.47 2.83 0.63
C GLY A 70 -0.59 3.67 -0.65
N SER A 71 -0.74 4.98 -0.50
CA SER A 71 -1.02 5.89 -1.62
C SER A 71 0.06 5.85 -2.70
N GLY A 72 1.30 5.53 -2.33
CA GLY A 72 2.42 5.38 -3.25
C GLY A 72 2.22 4.31 -4.34
N THR A 73 1.28 3.36 -4.19
CA THR A 73 0.93 2.42 -5.27
C THR A 73 0.15 3.09 -6.39
N SER A 74 -0.58 4.17 -6.08
CA SER A 74 -1.42 4.92 -7.02
C SER A 74 -0.72 6.18 -7.58
N LEU A 75 0.40 6.63 -6.98
CA LEU A 75 1.15 7.82 -7.45
C LEU A 75 1.93 7.62 -8.76
N GLY A 76 2.10 6.37 -9.21
CA GLY A 76 2.90 6.04 -10.40
C GLY A 76 2.22 6.41 -11.72
N GLU A 77 2.26 5.53 -12.71
CA GLU A 77 1.74 5.78 -14.06
C GLU A 77 0.26 6.17 -14.11
N ILE A 78 -0.53 5.68 -13.14
CA ILE A 78 -1.95 6.00 -13.02
C ILE A 78 -2.20 7.43 -12.50
N ASN A 79 -1.17 8.08 -11.91
CA ASN A 79 -1.18 9.47 -11.49
C ASN A 79 -2.33 9.81 -10.52
N GLY A 80 -2.53 8.96 -9.51
CA GLY A 80 -3.41 9.28 -8.39
C GLY A 80 -2.88 10.45 -7.57
N PRO A 81 -3.76 11.20 -6.87
CA PRO A 81 -3.36 12.40 -6.15
C PRO A 81 -2.50 12.09 -4.92
N SER A 82 -1.46 12.89 -4.73
CA SER A 82 -0.67 12.87 -3.48
C SER A 82 -1.33 13.72 -2.39
N MET A 83 -0.92 13.58 -1.13
CA MET A 83 -1.38 14.49 -0.06
C MET A 83 -1.03 15.95 -0.35
N TRP A 84 0.09 16.18 -1.05
CA TRP A 84 0.48 17.51 -1.50
C TRP A 84 -0.46 18.03 -2.60
N THR A 85 -0.86 17.17 -3.54
CA THR A 85 -1.88 17.48 -4.56
C THR A 85 -3.21 17.86 -3.90
N LEU A 86 -3.65 17.09 -2.89
CA LEU A 86 -4.89 17.38 -2.18
C LEU A 86 -4.82 18.71 -1.41
N TRP A 87 -3.66 19.04 -0.80
CA TRP A 87 -3.45 20.38 -0.23
C TRP A 87 -3.63 21.47 -1.28
N ASP A 88 -2.96 21.32 -2.43
CA ASP A 88 -2.96 22.33 -3.48
C ASP A 88 -4.37 22.61 -3.99
N HIS A 89 -5.14 21.56 -4.27
CA HIS A 89 -6.53 21.66 -4.73
C HIS A 89 -7.51 22.15 -3.65
N CYS A 90 -7.24 21.90 -2.36
CA CYS A 90 -8.11 22.37 -1.28
C CYS A 90 -7.85 23.83 -0.88
N VAL A 91 -6.58 24.28 -0.97
CA VAL A 91 -6.15 25.56 -0.40
C VAL A 91 -5.99 26.64 -1.46
N ASN A 92 -5.50 26.29 -2.66
CA ASN A 92 -5.08 27.26 -3.66
C ASN A 92 -6.12 27.48 -4.76
N SER A 93 -6.17 28.72 -5.24
CA SER A 93 -7.00 29.12 -6.39
C SER A 93 -6.40 28.74 -7.74
N ASN A 94 -5.12 28.40 -7.76
CA ASN A 94 -4.32 27.98 -8.92
C ASN A 94 -3.63 26.65 -8.65
N PRO A 95 -4.37 25.53 -8.50
CA PRO A 95 -3.74 24.22 -8.33
C PRO A 95 -2.95 23.82 -9.58
N ASP A 96 -2.02 22.88 -9.40
CA ASP A 96 -1.21 22.26 -10.44
C ASP A 96 -0.24 23.21 -11.18
N THR A 97 0.08 24.37 -10.60
CA THR A 97 1.08 25.30 -11.15
C THR A 97 2.53 24.90 -10.84
N GLY A 98 2.74 23.70 -10.29
CA GLY A 98 4.05 23.12 -10.02
C GLY A 98 4.90 23.94 -9.04
N LYS A 99 5.90 24.65 -9.57
CA LYS A 99 6.83 25.49 -8.81
C LYS A 99 6.47 26.97 -8.80
N ASP A 100 5.45 27.38 -9.56
CA ASP A 100 5.00 28.76 -9.57
C ASP A 100 4.41 29.14 -8.20
N GLU A 101 4.35 30.44 -7.93
CA GLU A 101 3.80 30.96 -6.68
C GLU A 101 2.32 30.59 -6.55
N ARG A 102 2.01 29.87 -5.47
CA ARG A 102 0.64 29.44 -5.15
C ARG A 102 -0.12 30.57 -4.48
N LYS A 103 -1.41 30.68 -4.81
CA LYS A 103 -2.30 31.72 -4.33
C LYS A 103 -3.42 31.07 -3.53
N PRO A 104 -3.30 31.02 -2.19
CA PRO A 104 -4.36 30.51 -1.34
C PRO A 104 -5.66 31.29 -1.59
N THR A 105 -6.78 30.57 -1.60
CA THR A 105 -8.11 31.19 -1.74
C THR A 105 -8.40 32.13 -0.56
N GLU A 106 -9.25 33.14 -0.75
CA GLU A 106 -9.66 34.03 0.33
C GLU A 106 -10.28 33.26 1.52
N GLN A 107 -11.08 32.24 1.21
CA GLN A 107 -11.67 31.37 2.23
C GLN A 107 -10.61 30.59 3.01
N ALA A 108 -9.62 29.97 2.32
CA ALA A 108 -8.56 29.23 2.98
C ALA A 108 -7.67 30.13 3.85
N ASN A 109 -7.29 31.32 3.36
CA ASN A 109 -6.51 32.29 4.14
C ASN A 109 -7.22 32.69 5.43
N ALA A 110 -8.52 32.97 5.35
CA ALA A 110 -9.30 33.36 6.51
C ALA A 110 -9.46 32.19 7.51
N VAL A 111 -9.64 30.95 7.04
CA VAL A 111 -9.69 29.76 7.91
C VAL A 111 -8.35 29.49 8.58
N ILE A 112 -7.24 29.53 7.82
CA ILE A 112 -5.88 29.34 8.34
C ILE A 112 -5.58 30.35 9.44
N ALA A 113 -5.94 31.62 9.23
CA ALA A 113 -5.80 32.67 10.23
C ALA A 113 -6.70 32.44 11.46
N GLU A 114 -7.97 32.05 11.25
CA GLU A 114 -8.94 31.84 12.32
C GLU A 114 -8.55 30.69 13.26
N ILE A 115 -8.09 29.55 12.72
CA ILE A 115 -7.68 28.38 13.50
C ILE A 115 -6.23 28.46 13.99
N GLY A 116 -5.51 29.52 13.58
CA GLY A 116 -4.10 29.75 13.90
C GLY A 116 -3.17 28.68 13.33
N TYR A 117 -3.45 28.16 12.14
CA TYR A 117 -2.58 27.21 11.46
C TYR A 117 -1.34 27.93 10.94
N GLU A 118 -0.14 27.44 11.28
CA GLU A 118 1.11 28.07 10.90
C GLU A 118 1.81 27.27 9.80
N THR A 119 1.59 27.65 8.54
CA THR A 119 2.19 26.96 7.38
C THR A 119 3.72 26.91 7.43
N ALA A 120 4.38 27.87 8.09
CA ALA A 120 5.84 27.87 8.27
C ALA A 120 6.34 26.74 9.18
N VAL A 121 5.50 26.25 10.10
CA VAL A 121 5.84 25.22 11.10
C VAL A 121 5.25 23.87 10.69
N GLU A 122 3.96 23.85 10.36
CA GLU A 122 3.20 22.64 10.04
C GLU A 122 3.33 22.23 8.57
N GLN A 123 3.97 23.06 7.76
CA GLN A 123 4.12 22.90 6.31
C GLN A 123 2.76 22.84 5.58
N GLU A 124 2.82 22.63 4.26
CA GLU A 124 1.65 22.41 3.42
C GLU A 124 1.10 20.99 3.60
N ASN A 125 0.47 20.75 4.75
CA ASN A 125 0.01 19.43 5.16
C ASN A 125 -1.51 19.44 5.34
N ILE A 126 -2.22 18.83 4.39
CA ILE A 126 -3.69 18.77 4.41
C ILE A 126 -4.21 18.01 5.63
N GLU A 127 -3.49 16.98 6.10
CA GLU A 127 -3.88 16.25 7.31
C GLU A 127 -3.81 17.15 8.54
N ALA A 128 -2.72 17.90 8.70
CA ALA A 128 -2.54 18.79 9.84
C ALA A 128 -3.59 19.92 9.82
N LEU A 129 -3.88 20.49 8.65
CA LEU A 129 -4.88 21.54 8.49
C LEU A 129 -6.29 21.06 8.86
N LEU A 130 -6.75 19.94 8.27
CA LEU A 130 -8.08 19.39 8.57
C LEU A 130 -8.20 18.95 10.04
N SER A 131 -7.13 18.42 10.63
CA SER A 131 -7.09 18.11 12.06
C SER A 131 -7.33 19.33 12.93
N ARG A 132 -6.71 20.46 12.56
CA ARG A 132 -6.80 21.70 13.32
C ARG A 132 -8.18 22.34 13.14
N CYS A 133 -8.77 22.25 11.95
CA CYS A 133 -10.17 22.60 11.71
C CYS A 133 -11.11 21.78 12.61
N ASP A 134 -10.97 20.45 12.64
CA ASP A 134 -11.80 19.58 13.47
C ASP A 134 -11.66 19.91 14.96
N ALA A 135 -10.42 20.06 15.45
CA ALA A 135 -10.14 20.41 16.84
C ALA A 135 -10.71 21.78 17.21
N TYR A 136 -10.63 22.76 16.30
CA TYR A 136 -11.21 24.09 16.49
C TYR A 136 -12.73 24.01 16.60
N LEU A 137 -13.39 23.25 15.71
CA LEU A 137 -14.85 23.07 15.69
C LEU A 137 -15.40 22.36 16.93
N GLN A 138 -14.60 21.53 17.63
CA GLN A 138 -14.99 20.95 18.92
C GLN A 138 -15.14 21.99 20.03
N ILE A 139 -14.44 23.12 19.93
CA ILE A 139 -14.39 24.15 20.99
C ILE A 139 -15.23 25.37 20.59
N LYS A 140 -15.23 25.75 19.31
CA LYS A 140 -15.91 26.93 18.80
C LYS A 140 -16.61 26.63 17.47
N LYS A 141 -17.90 26.96 17.40
CA LYS A 141 -18.64 26.91 16.15
C LYS A 141 -18.19 28.03 15.21
N SER A 142 -17.89 27.67 13.96
CA SER A 142 -17.59 28.62 12.89
C SER A 142 -18.12 28.07 11.57
N GLU A 143 -19.16 28.71 11.03
CA GLU A 143 -19.75 28.34 9.73
C GLU A 143 -18.71 28.37 8.60
N GLN A 144 -17.72 29.26 8.71
CA GLN A 144 -16.66 29.39 7.73
C GLN A 144 -15.73 28.17 7.72
N VAL A 145 -15.32 27.70 8.91
CA VAL A 145 -14.49 26.50 9.06
C VAL A 145 -15.27 25.26 8.66
N GLU A 146 -16.54 25.13 9.08
CA GLU A 146 -17.43 24.03 8.68
C GLU A 146 -17.57 23.95 7.15
N LYS A 147 -17.83 25.09 6.50
CA LYS A 147 -17.94 25.16 5.04
C LYS A 147 -16.63 24.81 4.35
N PHE A 148 -15.48 25.26 4.87
CA PHE A 148 -14.18 24.89 4.31
C PHE A 148 -13.94 23.39 4.38
N VAL A 149 -14.16 22.77 5.55
CA VAL A 149 -14.03 21.31 5.72
C VAL A 149 -14.95 20.56 4.76
N SER A 150 -16.21 20.97 4.62
CA SER A 150 -17.16 20.35 3.70
C SER A 150 -16.71 20.44 2.24
N VAL A 151 -16.21 21.60 1.81
CA VAL A 151 -15.68 21.81 0.46
C VAL A 151 -14.42 20.96 0.24
N SER A 152 -13.49 20.93 1.20
CA SER A 152 -12.27 20.10 1.11
C SER A 152 -12.60 18.61 1.00
N LYS A 153 -13.61 18.12 1.75
CA LYS A 153 -14.08 16.73 1.64
C LYS A 153 -14.58 16.42 0.22
N GLY A 154 -15.33 17.34 -0.39
CA GLY A 154 -15.80 17.20 -1.77
C GLY A 154 -14.68 17.22 -2.80
N VAL A 155 -13.69 18.11 -2.63
CA VAL A 155 -12.50 18.14 -3.47
C VAL A 155 -11.73 16.82 -3.36
N ILE A 156 -11.47 16.33 -2.15
CA ILE A 156 -10.74 15.06 -1.92
C ILE A 156 -11.49 13.89 -2.56
N LEU A 157 -12.81 13.80 -2.36
CA LEU A 157 -13.64 12.74 -2.95
C LEU A 157 -13.57 12.75 -4.48
N LYS A 158 -13.61 13.94 -5.09
CA LYS A 158 -13.50 14.13 -6.53
C LYS A 158 -12.11 13.78 -7.05
N GLU A 159 -11.05 14.34 -6.47
CA GLU A 159 -9.68 14.13 -6.96
C GLU A 159 -9.26 12.65 -6.81
N CYS A 160 -9.72 11.96 -5.75
CA CYS A 160 -9.44 10.55 -5.55
C CYS A 160 -10.32 9.59 -6.38
N SER A 161 -11.34 10.09 -7.09
CA SER A 161 -12.18 9.27 -7.98
C SER A 161 -11.92 9.57 -9.46
N ALA A 162 -11.83 10.85 -9.82
CA ALA A 162 -11.82 11.33 -11.20
C ALA A 162 -10.59 10.91 -12.00
N PHE A 163 -9.42 10.70 -11.37
CA PHE A 163 -8.20 10.33 -12.10
C PHE A 163 -8.29 8.95 -12.79
N LEU A 164 -9.24 8.11 -12.36
CA LEU A 164 -9.52 6.83 -13.00
C LEU A 164 -10.52 6.94 -14.16
N ASP A 165 -11.27 8.03 -14.27
CA ASP A 165 -12.30 8.17 -15.29
C ASP A 165 -11.68 8.49 -16.65
N GLY A 166 -11.93 7.59 -17.62
CA GLY A 166 -11.28 7.65 -18.93
C GLY A 166 -9.78 7.36 -18.91
N ALA A 167 -9.21 6.93 -17.78
CA ALA A 167 -7.82 6.53 -17.70
C ALA A 167 -7.54 5.32 -18.61
N ASP A 168 -6.39 5.35 -19.30
CA ASP A 168 -5.92 4.21 -20.07
C ASP A 168 -5.64 3.03 -19.13
N ASP A 169 -6.29 1.89 -19.40
CA ASP A 169 -6.12 0.64 -18.65
C ASP A 169 -4.65 0.18 -18.61
N SER A 170 -3.83 0.59 -19.57
CA SER A 170 -2.39 0.30 -19.59
C SER A 170 -1.67 0.85 -18.35
N LYS A 171 -2.13 1.97 -17.78
CA LYS A 171 -1.59 2.59 -16.57
C LYS A 171 -1.82 1.78 -15.29
N LEU A 172 -2.70 0.78 -15.33
CA LEU A 172 -2.91 -0.18 -14.25
C LEU A 172 -2.07 -1.46 -14.42
N ALA A 173 -1.12 -1.51 -15.37
CA ALA A 173 -0.27 -2.68 -15.61
C ALA A 173 0.41 -3.18 -14.33
N SER A 174 0.99 -2.29 -13.52
CA SER A 174 1.64 -2.67 -12.26
C SER A 174 0.69 -3.29 -11.24
N HIS A 175 -0.52 -2.72 -11.08
CA HIS A 175 -1.57 -3.28 -10.21
C HIS A 175 -2.00 -4.67 -10.69
N ARG A 176 -2.17 -4.82 -12.00
CA ARG A 176 -2.52 -6.10 -12.64
C ARG A 176 -1.41 -7.14 -12.44
N THR A 177 -0.15 -6.78 -12.65
CA THR A 177 0.98 -7.68 -12.41
C THR A 177 1.06 -8.08 -10.94
N PHE A 178 0.92 -7.12 -10.02
CA PHE A 178 0.96 -7.35 -8.59
C PHE A 178 -0.14 -8.33 -8.13
N LEU A 179 -1.40 -8.06 -8.48
CA LEU A 179 -2.53 -8.93 -8.14
C LEU A 179 -2.38 -10.32 -8.77
N HIS A 180 -1.96 -10.39 -10.03
CA HIS A 180 -1.76 -11.66 -10.73
C HIS A 180 -0.74 -12.55 -10.04
N ARG A 181 0.40 -11.99 -9.63
CA ARG A 181 1.50 -12.75 -9.04
C ARG A 181 1.22 -13.16 -7.60
N LEU A 182 0.53 -12.32 -6.81
CA LEU A 182 0.23 -12.61 -5.41
C LEU A 182 -1.04 -13.43 -5.17
N SER A 183 -2.09 -13.26 -6.00
CA SER A 183 -3.35 -14.01 -5.85
C SER A 183 -3.26 -15.47 -6.32
N ARG A 184 -2.23 -15.81 -7.10
CA ARG A 184 -1.93 -17.19 -7.50
C ARG A 184 -1.34 -17.97 -6.35
N ARG A 185 -2.20 -18.68 -5.63
CA ARG A 185 -1.84 -19.46 -4.44
C ARG A 185 -2.19 -20.93 -4.63
N ARG A 186 -1.51 -21.82 -3.90
CA ARG A 186 -1.87 -23.25 -3.91
C ARG A 186 -3.20 -23.41 -3.20
N VAL A 187 -3.97 -24.43 -3.59
CA VAL A 187 -5.31 -24.70 -3.03
C VAL A 187 -5.32 -24.80 -1.49
N ARG A 188 -4.25 -25.31 -0.90
CA ARG A 188 -4.11 -25.46 0.56
C ARG A 188 -3.67 -24.18 1.28
N ASP A 189 -3.10 -23.23 0.55
CA ASP A 189 -2.60 -21.99 1.13
C ASP A 189 -3.79 -21.01 1.26
N SER A 190 -3.80 -20.16 2.29
CA SER A 190 -4.89 -19.20 2.47
C SER A 190 -4.97 -18.22 1.30
N ARG A 191 -6.15 -17.66 1.02
CA ARG A 191 -6.30 -16.57 0.03
C ARG A 191 -5.37 -15.40 0.37
N MET A 192 -4.90 -14.69 -0.65
CA MET A 192 -4.19 -13.43 -0.44
C MET A 192 -5.12 -12.45 0.28
N LYS A 193 -4.60 -11.73 1.28
CA LYS A 193 -5.29 -10.59 1.90
C LYS A 193 -4.59 -9.30 1.51
N LEU A 194 -5.29 -8.40 0.82
CA LEU A 194 -4.80 -7.08 0.45
C LEU A 194 -5.49 -6.03 1.32
N PHE A 195 -4.73 -5.39 2.20
CA PHE A 195 -5.13 -4.22 2.95
C PHE A 195 -4.64 -2.97 2.24
N THR A 196 -5.45 -1.92 2.22
CA THR A 196 -5.04 -0.64 1.64
C THR A 196 -5.65 0.54 2.37
N THR A 197 -4.88 1.63 2.47
CA THR A 197 -5.33 2.94 2.96
C THR A 197 -5.87 3.81 1.83
N ASN A 198 -5.86 3.34 0.59
CA ASN A 198 -6.19 4.13 -0.60
C ASN A 198 -7.70 4.19 -0.78
N TYR A 199 -8.22 5.40 -1.00
CA TYR A 199 -9.63 5.63 -1.28
C TYR A 199 -10.04 5.18 -2.69
N ASP A 200 -9.09 5.26 -3.63
CA ASP A 200 -9.29 4.99 -5.05
C ASP A 200 -9.72 3.54 -5.37
N LEU A 201 -10.03 3.27 -6.64
CA LEU A 201 -10.46 1.95 -7.12
C LEU A 201 -9.40 1.25 -7.99
N CYS A 202 -8.10 1.56 -7.83
CA CYS A 202 -7.04 1.02 -8.70
C CYS A 202 -6.99 -0.52 -8.65
N PHE A 203 -7.06 -1.12 -7.46
CA PHE A 203 -7.01 -2.58 -7.30
C PHE A 203 -8.29 -3.26 -7.80
N GLU A 204 -9.45 -2.67 -7.56
CA GLU A 204 -10.75 -3.16 -8.02
C GLU A 204 -10.84 -3.17 -9.55
N ARG A 205 -10.46 -2.05 -10.19
CA ARG A 205 -10.41 -1.96 -11.65
C ARG A 205 -9.39 -2.92 -12.23
N ALA A 206 -8.19 -3.04 -11.64
CA ALA A 206 -7.18 -3.99 -12.09
C ALA A 206 -7.65 -5.45 -11.99
N ALA A 207 -8.29 -5.82 -10.87
CA ALA A 207 -8.86 -7.15 -10.66
C ALA A 207 -9.97 -7.47 -11.67
N GLY A 208 -10.92 -6.55 -11.86
CA GLY A 208 -12.01 -6.71 -12.83
C GLY A 208 -11.50 -6.93 -14.26
N LYS A 209 -10.44 -6.21 -14.66
CA LYS A 209 -9.80 -6.37 -15.99
C LYS A 209 -9.05 -7.70 -16.17
N GLN A 210 -8.73 -8.40 -15.08
CA GLN A 210 -8.06 -9.70 -15.11
C GLN A 210 -9.00 -10.87 -14.82
N GLY A 211 -10.29 -10.63 -14.57
CA GLY A 211 -11.24 -11.65 -14.15
C GLY A 211 -10.94 -12.22 -12.77
N LEU A 212 -10.22 -11.48 -11.92
CA LEU A 212 -10.03 -11.82 -10.52
C LEU A 212 -11.29 -11.46 -9.73
N VAL A 213 -11.56 -12.19 -8.66
CA VAL A 213 -12.72 -11.95 -7.81
C VAL A 213 -12.27 -11.41 -6.45
N LEU A 214 -12.88 -10.33 -6.02
CA LEU A 214 -12.61 -9.70 -4.73
C LEU A 214 -13.66 -10.12 -3.71
N LEU A 215 -13.20 -10.46 -2.51
CA LEU A 215 -14.01 -10.58 -1.30
C LEU A 215 -13.75 -9.35 -0.44
N ASP A 216 -14.63 -8.36 -0.55
CA ASP A 216 -14.48 -7.01 0.01
C ASP A 216 -15.42 -6.74 1.21
N GLY A 217 -16.15 -7.77 1.67
CA GLY A 217 -17.12 -7.64 2.75
C GLY A 217 -18.48 -7.11 2.31
N PHE A 218 -18.71 -6.92 1.01
CA PHE A 218 -20.02 -6.51 0.49
C PHE A 218 -20.78 -7.68 -0.13
N SER A 219 -22.10 -7.63 -0.01
CA SER A 219 -23.00 -8.59 -0.63
C SER A 219 -22.84 -8.68 -2.15
N PHE A 220 -23.25 -9.81 -2.74
CA PHE A 220 -23.13 -10.05 -4.18
C PHE A 220 -24.30 -9.48 -5.00
N THR A 221 -25.43 -9.17 -4.35
CA THR A 221 -26.65 -8.66 -4.97
C THR A 221 -26.73 -7.14 -4.86
N GLN A 222 -27.40 -6.49 -5.81
CA GLN A 222 -27.56 -5.03 -5.80
C GLN A 222 -28.78 -4.59 -4.94
N PRO A 223 -28.67 -3.50 -4.17
CA PRO A 223 -27.44 -2.76 -3.88
C PRO A 223 -26.47 -3.60 -3.04
N ARG A 224 -25.16 -3.53 -3.37
CA ARG A 224 -24.13 -4.26 -2.61
C ARG A 224 -23.96 -3.58 -1.26
N GLN A 225 -24.30 -4.27 -0.18
CA GLN A 225 -24.26 -3.76 1.19
C GLN A 225 -23.14 -4.41 1.99
N PHE A 226 -22.46 -3.63 2.83
CA PHE A 226 -21.40 -4.12 3.71
C PHE A 226 -21.98 -5.01 4.79
N ASP A 227 -21.43 -6.22 4.90
CA ASP A 227 -21.70 -7.15 5.98
C ASP A 227 -20.45 -8.03 6.17
N PRO A 228 -19.79 -7.96 7.35
CA PRO A 228 -18.58 -8.72 7.64
C PRO A 228 -18.68 -10.23 7.34
N ARG A 229 -19.89 -10.82 7.36
CA ARG A 229 -20.11 -12.22 7.01
C ARG A 229 -19.63 -12.57 5.60
N PHE A 230 -19.63 -11.63 4.66
CA PHE A 230 -19.13 -11.88 3.30
C PHE A 230 -17.61 -12.09 3.24
N PHE A 231 -16.84 -11.68 4.26
CA PHE A 231 -15.43 -12.08 4.37
C PHE A 231 -15.26 -13.55 4.75
N LEU A 232 -16.29 -14.20 5.31
CA LEU A 232 -16.25 -15.61 5.70
C LEU A 232 -16.64 -16.56 4.55
N TYR A 233 -17.20 -16.03 3.47
CA TYR A 233 -17.57 -16.81 2.29
C TYR A 233 -16.39 -16.93 1.33
N ASP A 234 -16.31 -18.09 0.66
CA ASP A 234 -15.36 -18.32 -0.43
C ASP A 234 -16.13 -18.85 -1.66
N ILE A 235 -15.52 -18.72 -2.83
CA ILE A 235 -16.05 -19.18 -4.10
C ILE A 235 -15.33 -20.46 -4.47
N VAL A 236 -16.10 -21.53 -4.64
CA VAL A 236 -15.59 -22.84 -5.02
C VAL A 236 -16.12 -23.26 -6.40
N ARG A 237 -15.28 -23.92 -7.18
CA ARG A 237 -15.72 -24.63 -8.38
C ARG A 237 -16.40 -25.92 -7.95
N ARG A 238 -17.67 -26.10 -8.35
CA ARG A 238 -18.36 -27.38 -8.18
C ARG A 238 -17.69 -28.43 -9.06
N PRO A 239 -17.35 -29.61 -8.53
CA PRO A 239 -16.79 -30.69 -9.32
C PRO A 239 -17.86 -31.22 -10.29
N SER A 240 -17.44 -31.53 -11.53
CA SER A 240 -18.33 -32.10 -12.55
C SER A 240 -18.66 -33.59 -12.28
N THR A 241 -17.90 -34.24 -11.41
CA THR A 241 -17.97 -35.68 -11.13
C THR A 241 -18.02 -35.89 -9.63
N GLY A 242 -19.18 -36.26 -9.09
CA GLY A 242 -19.41 -36.98 -7.81
C GLY A 242 -18.79 -36.50 -6.49
N ASP A 243 -17.77 -35.65 -6.49
CA ASP A 243 -17.07 -35.18 -5.31
C ASP A 243 -18.00 -34.24 -4.54
N GLU A 244 -18.12 -34.45 -3.23
CA GLU A 244 -19.00 -33.63 -2.38
C GLU A 244 -18.42 -32.24 -2.07
N VAL A 245 -17.10 -32.06 -2.23
CA VAL A 245 -16.38 -30.84 -1.83
C VAL A 245 -15.84 -30.10 -3.05
N GLY A 246 -16.24 -28.84 -3.20
CA GLY A 246 -15.74 -27.95 -4.26
C GLY A 246 -14.30 -27.50 -4.04
N ASN A 247 -13.57 -27.28 -5.13
CA ASN A 247 -12.22 -26.74 -5.07
C ASN A 247 -12.27 -25.20 -5.04
N PRO A 248 -11.54 -24.53 -4.13
CA PRO A 248 -11.39 -23.08 -4.14
C PRO A 248 -11.06 -22.53 -5.54
N LEU A 249 -11.85 -21.57 -6.01
CA LEU A 249 -11.67 -20.94 -7.31
C LEU A 249 -10.36 -20.15 -7.34
N GLU A 250 -9.46 -20.40 -8.28
CA GLU A 250 -8.24 -19.60 -8.46
C GLU A 250 -8.57 -18.12 -8.77
N GLY A 251 -7.70 -17.20 -8.37
CA GLY A 251 -7.88 -15.77 -8.64
C GLY A 251 -8.89 -15.05 -7.74
N VAL A 252 -9.27 -15.67 -6.61
CA VAL A 252 -10.06 -15.05 -5.55
C VAL A 252 -9.12 -14.53 -4.45
N PHE A 253 -9.32 -13.31 -3.99
CA PHE A 253 -8.57 -12.72 -2.88
C PHE A 253 -9.43 -11.76 -2.04
N HIS A 254 -8.99 -11.46 -0.82
CA HIS A 254 -9.68 -10.50 0.05
C HIS A 254 -9.12 -9.09 -0.13
N LEU A 255 -9.99 -8.10 -0.20
CA LEU A 255 -9.64 -6.68 -0.23
C LEU A 255 -10.22 -5.97 1.00
N TYR A 256 -9.38 -5.25 1.73
CA TYR A 256 -9.77 -4.50 2.93
C TYR A 256 -9.35 -3.04 2.77
N LYS A 257 -10.34 -2.14 2.65
CA LYS A 257 -10.14 -0.69 2.50
C LYS A 257 -10.16 0.01 3.86
N LEU A 258 -9.02 0.02 4.55
CA LEU A 258 -8.90 0.45 5.94
C LEU A 258 -9.48 1.85 6.21
N HIS A 259 -9.34 2.77 5.25
CA HIS A 259 -9.85 4.13 5.34
C HIS A 259 -11.13 4.37 4.50
N GLY A 260 -11.80 3.31 4.05
CA GLY A 260 -12.97 3.41 3.18
C GLY A 260 -12.63 3.57 1.71
N SER A 261 -13.64 3.83 0.89
CA SER A 261 -13.46 4.00 -0.55
C SER A 261 -14.36 5.10 -1.12
N VAL A 262 -13.93 5.71 -2.23
CA VAL A 262 -14.65 6.78 -2.93
C VAL A 262 -16.02 6.35 -3.47
N ASN A 263 -16.32 5.05 -3.48
CA ASN A 263 -17.61 4.51 -3.89
C ASN A 263 -18.43 3.93 -2.73
N TRP A 264 -18.07 4.20 -1.46
CA TRP A 264 -18.87 3.78 -0.31
C TRP A 264 -19.77 4.92 0.15
N ASP A 265 -21.06 4.64 0.29
CA ASP A 265 -22.08 5.61 0.70
C ASP A 265 -22.83 5.06 1.91
N GLN A 266 -23.14 5.92 2.88
CA GLN A 266 -24.05 5.60 3.96
C GLN A 266 -25.49 5.94 3.54
N SER A 267 -26.32 4.92 3.45
CA SER A 267 -27.74 5.05 3.13
C SER A 267 -28.50 5.77 4.25
N SER A 268 -29.75 6.16 3.98
CA SER A 268 -30.62 6.77 4.99
C SER A 268 -31.00 5.83 6.14
N SER A 269 -30.88 4.50 5.96
CA SER A 269 -31.04 3.51 7.03
C SER A 269 -29.77 3.32 7.87
N GLY A 270 -28.65 3.94 7.46
CA GLY A 270 -27.35 3.80 8.11
C GLY A 270 -26.49 2.65 7.57
N ASP A 271 -27.01 1.91 6.59
CA ASP A 271 -26.28 0.81 5.93
C ASP A 271 -25.18 1.39 5.02
N ILE A 272 -24.03 0.71 4.94
CA ILE A 272 -22.97 1.08 4.01
C ILE A 272 -23.15 0.31 2.71
N GLU A 273 -23.23 1.01 1.59
CA GLU A 273 -23.44 0.42 0.27
C GLU A 273 -22.44 0.95 -0.77
N ILE A 274 -22.23 0.15 -1.81
CA ILE A 274 -21.44 0.58 -2.97
C ILE A 274 -22.33 1.42 -3.88
N LYS A 275 -21.88 2.66 -4.15
CA LYS A 275 -22.55 3.64 -5.00
C LYS A 275 -21.53 4.35 -5.88
N THR A 276 -21.88 4.62 -7.13
CA THR A 276 -20.94 5.19 -8.11
C THR A 276 -20.51 6.63 -7.79
N ASP A 277 -21.40 7.43 -7.20
CA ASP A 277 -21.17 8.85 -6.93
C ASP A 277 -21.76 9.23 -5.56
N PRO A 278 -21.09 8.86 -4.45
CA PRO A 278 -21.46 9.30 -3.11
C PRO A 278 -21.35 10.82 -2.97
N THR A 279 -22.14 11.44 -2.11
CA THR A 279 -21.94 12.87 -1.79
C THR A 279 -20.97 13.01 -0.61
N PRO A 280 -20.28 14.16 -0.44
CA PRO A 280 -19.32 14.33 0.65
C PRO A 280 -19.92 14.16 2.05
N GLU A 281 -21.23 14.36 2.19
CA GLU A 281 -21.97 14.23 3.45
C GLU A 281 -22.26 12.79 3.83
N THR A 282 -22.44 11.90 2.84
CA THR A 282 -22.80 10.49 3.03
C THR A 282 -21.66 9.53 2.69
N ALA A 283 -20.59 10.01 2.05
CA ALA A 283 -19.42 9.21 1.71
C ALA A 283 -18.79 8.58 2.96
N CYS A 284 -18.65 7.26 2.94
CA CYS A 284 -18.04 6.49 4.02
C CYS A 284 -16.52 6.39 3.84
N LEU A 285 -15.85 7.51 4.15
CA LEU A 285 -14.39 7.68 4.03
C LEU A 285 -13.81 8.24 5.33
N ILE A 286 -12.65 7.73 5.71
CA ILE A 286 -11.82 8.34 6.75
C ILE A 286 -10.96 9.41 6.08
N TYR A 287 -11.37 10.68 6.20
CA TYR A 287 -10.63 11.79 5.61
C TYR A 287 -9.25 12.01 6.27
N PRO A 288 -8.28 12.59 5.54
CA PRO A 288 -6.95 12.85 6.07
C PRO A 288 -6.99 13.83 7.25
N ALA A 289 -6.97 13.33 8.48
CA ALA A 289 -6.90 14.12 9.72
C ALA A 289 -6.28 13.27 10.84
N LYS A 290 -5.44 13.84 11.71
CA LYS A 290 -4.82 13.18 12.88
C LYS A 290 -5.85 12.60 13.86
N GLY A 291 -7.03 13.23 13.98
CA GLY A 291 -8.14 12.74 14.82
C GLY A 291 -8.88 11.52 14.27
N LYS A 292 -8.52 11.06 13.05
CA LYS A 292 -9.20 9.97 12.33
C LYS A 292 -9.26 8.62 13.05
N TYR A 293 -8.38 8.42 14.04
CA TYR A 293 -8.36 7.22 14.86
C TYR A 293 -9.72 6.87 15.48
N GLN A 294 -10.51 7.86 15.88
CA GLN A 294 -11.83 7.56 16.46
C GLN A 294 -12.80 6.97 15.42
N GLN A 295 -12.71 7.41 14.17
CA GLN A 295 -13.56 6.93 13.07
C GLN A 295 -13.24 5.46 12.71
N SER A 296 -12.00 5.04 12.92
CA SER A 296 -11.56 3.65 12.79
C SER A 296 -12.28 2.67 13.73
N TYR A 297 -12.92 3.14 14.81
CA TYR A 297 -13.67 2.30 15.76
C TYR A 297 -15.16 2.17 15.45
N VAL A 298 -15.62 2.73 14.33
CA VAL A 298 -17.00 2.60 13.87
C VAL A 298 -17.05 1.62 12.69
N GLN A 299 -18.16 0.91 12.54
CA GLN A 299 -18.40 0.09 11.34
C GLN A 299 -18.45 0.99 10.10
N PRO A 300 -17.85 0.59 8.97
CA PRO A 300 -17.25 -0.71 8.66
C PRO A 300 -15.77 -0.85 9.08
N HIS A 301 -15.09 0.25 9.40
CA HIS A 301 -13.65 0.31 9.63
C HIS A 301 -13.17 -0.56 10.80
N LEU A 302 -13.98 -0.68 11.86
CA LEU A 302 -13.67 -1.53 13.01
C LEU A 302 -13.42 -2.99 12.60
N GLU A 303 -14.24 -3.54 11.70
CA GLU A 303 -14.05 -4.89 11.18
C GLU A 303 -12.75 -4.98 10.36
N LEU A 304 -12.51 -4.01 9.47
CA LEU A 304 -11.36 -4.02 8.57
C LEU A 304 -10.03 -3.97 9.33
N ILE A 305 -9.96 -3.14 10.38
CA ILE A 305 -8.79 -3.04 11.25
C ILE A 305 -8.65 -4.29 12.12
N SER A 306 -9.76 -4.87 12.59
CA SER A 306 -9.73 -6.15 13.32
C SER A 306 -9.15 -7.27 12.47
N GLN A 307 -9.52 -7.35 11.18
CA GLN A 307 -8.96 -8.30 10.22
C GLN A 307 -7.47 -8.06 9.93
N TYR A 308 -7.05 -6.79 9.88
CA TYR A 308 -5.65 -6.41 9.75
C TYR A 308 -4.81 -6.88 10.94
N LEU A 309 -5.24 -6.56 12.17
CA LEU A 309 -4.57 -6.97 13.40
C LEU A 309 -4.57 -8.49 13.61
N ALA A 310 -5.60 -9.19 13.13
CA ALA A 310 -5.61 -10.65 13.11
C ALA A 310 -4.55 -11.19 12.13
N ALA A 311 -4.52 -10.68 10.89
CA ALA A 311 -3.57 -11.13 9.87
C ALA A 311 -2.10 -10.97 10.28
N LEU A 312 -1.75 -9.89 11.00
CA LEU A 312 -0.38 -9.67 11.51
C LEU A 312 0.06 -10.69 12.57
N ARG A 313 -0.89 -11.28 13.29
CA ARG A 313 -0.64 -12.27 14.35
C ARG A 313 -0.63 -13.70 13.85
N GLU A 314 -1.04 -13.95 12.61
CA GLU A 314 -1.00 -15.28 12.02
C GLU A 314 0.46 -15.76 11.87
N PRO A 315 0.78 -17.01 12.27
CA PRO A 315 2.11 -17.58 12.05
C PRO A 315 2.32 -17.86 10.56
N ASN A 316 3.59 -18.01 10.13
CA ASN A 316 3.93 -18.28 8.72
C ASN A 316 3.32 -17.25 7.74
N THR A 317 3.42 -15.98 8.11
CA THR A 317 2.88 -14.86 7.35
C THR A 317 3.99 -14.10 6.66
N CYS A 318 3.82 -13.85 5.37
CA CYS A 318 4.59 -12.84 4.64
C CYS A 318 3.74 -11.57 4.54
N LEU A 319 4.19 -10.47 5.16
CA LEU A 319 3.63 -9.14 4.98
C LEU A 319 4.47 -8.35 3.97
N ILE A 320 3.84 -7.92 2.88
CA ILE A 320 4.44 -7.05 1.86
C ILE A 320 3.85 -5.65 2.03
N VAL A 321 4.67 -4.67 2.38
CA VAL A 321 4.26 -3.27 2.52
C VAL A 321 4.81 -2.49 1.33
N SER A 322 3.93 -1.87 0.54
CA SER A 322 4.32 -1.09 -0.64
C SER A 322 3.56 0.23 -0.72
N GLY A 323 4.27 1.32 -1.02
CA GLY A 323 3.67 2.65 -1.17
C GLY A 323 3.09 3.23 0.12
N PHE A 324 3.39 2.64 1.28
CA PHE A 324 2.94 3.08 2.60
C PHE A 324 4.10 3.79 3.34
N GLY A 325 3.85 5.01 3.80
CA GLY A 325 4.87 5.87 4.41
C GLY A 325 5.09 5.65 5.92
N PHE A 326 4.30 4.78 6.55
CA PHE A 326 4.25 4.58 8.00
C PHE A 326 3.80 5.80 8.82
N ASN A 327 3.10 6.77 8.20
CA ASN A 327 2.63 7.97 8.90
C ASN A 327 1.38 7.71 9.76
N ASP A 328 0.68 6.61 9.52
CA ASP A 328 -0.48 6.19 10.31
C ASP A 328 -0.04 5.35 11.52
N ASP A 329 -0.03 5.94 12.71
CA ASP A 329 0.42 5.27 13.94
C ASP A 329 -0.33 3.96 14.21
N HIS A 330 -1.65 3.99 14.08
CA HIS A 330 -2.54 2.85 14.35
C HIS A 330 -2.36 1.66 13.39
N LEU A 331 -1.72 1.88 12.23
CA LEU A 331 -1.38 0.81 11.28
C LEU A 331 0.10 0.41 11.38
N SER A 332 0.97 1.34 11.77
CA SER A 332 2.43 1.16 11.81
C SER A 332 2.92 0.50 13.09
N GLU A 333 2.40 0.92 14.25
CA GLU A 333 2.75 0.34 15.55
C GLU A 333 2.48 -1.18 15.61
N PRO A 334 1.33 -1.71 15.11
CA PRO A 334 1.10 -3.14 15.04
C PRO A 334 2.13 -3.90 14.18
N ILE A 335 2.67 -3.32 13.11
CA ILE A 335 3.69 -3.97 12.28
C ILE A 335 4.97 -4.14 13.08
N VAL A 336 5.43 -3.09 13.77
CA VAL A 336 6.63 -3.15 14.63
C VAL A 336 6.44 -4.17 15.74
N ALA A 337 5.28 -4.19 16.39
CA ALA A 337 4.96 -5.17 17.42
C ALA A 337 4.95 -6.60 16.87
N ALA A 338 4.39 -6.82 15.67
CA ALA A 338 4.34 -8.13 15.03
C ALA A 338 5.74 -8.64 14.70
N VAL A 339 6.62 -7.81 14.12
CA VAL A 339 8.03 -8.20 13.88
C VAL A 339 8.73 -8.63 15.16
N ARG A 340 8.49 -7.92 16.28
CA ARG A 340 9.14 -8.24 17.57
C ARG A 340 8.61 -9.51 18.25
N THR A 341 7.41 -9.96 17.91
CA THR A 341 6.70 -11.00 18.68
C THR A 341 6.32 -12.23 17.87
N ASN A 342 6.26 -12.13 16.54
CA ASN A 342 5.94 -13.23 15.64
C ASN A 342 7.22 -13.70 14.92
N PRO A 343 7.92 -14.73 15.43
CA PRO A 343 9.20 -15.20 14.87
C PRO A 343 9.06 -15.84 13.47
N HIS A 344 7.83 -16.05 13.00
CA HIS A 344 7.54 -16.60 11.67
C HIS A 344 6.91 -15.56 10.74
N LEU A 345 6.93 -14.28 11.12
CA LEU A 345 6.57 -13.18 10.25
C LEU A 345 7.77 -12.79 9.41
N ARG A 346 7.60 -12.81 8.10
CA ARG A 346 8.49 -12.12 7.16
C ARG A 346 7.89 -10.79 6.77
N LEU A 347 8.65 -9.71 6.91
CA LEU A 347 8.26 -8.38 6.48
C LEU A 347 9.10 -7.96 5.27
N ILE A 348 8.43 -7.55 4.19
CA ILE A 348 9.08 -6.97 3.01
C ILE A 348 8.55 -5.54 2.83
N ILE A 349 9.41 -4.54 2.95
CA ILE A 349 9.07 -3.13 2.81
C ILE A 349 9.62 -2.62 1.47
N VAL A 350 8.75 -2.03 0.67
CA VAL A 350 9.07 -1.50 -0.66
C VAL A 350 8.81 -0.01 -0.68
N ASN A 351 9.85 0.77 -0.93
CA ASN A 351 9.77 2.21 -1.05
C ASN A 351 10.87 2.72 -1.99
N PRO A 352 10.60 3.67 -2.90
CA PRO A 352 11.61 4.17 -3.84
C PRO A 352 12.76 4.95 -3.17
N SER A 353 12.62 5.27 -1.89
CA SER A 353 13.62 5.99 -1.08
C SER A 353 13.94 5.24 0.21
N ALA A 354 13.79 3.91 0.25
CA ALA A 354 14.06 3.09 1.43
C ALA A 354 15.51 3.26 1.97
N ASP A 355 16.52 3.35 1.09
CA ASP A 355 17.91 3.57 1.53
C ASP A 355 18.13 4.99 2.07
N ASP A 356 17.55 6.00 1.41
CA ASP A 356 17.57 7.40 1.89
C ASP A 356 16.88 7.54 3.26
N LEU A 357 15.75 6.85 3.45
CA LEU A 357 14.97 6.86 4.69
C LEU A 357 15.65 6.11 5.84
N THR A 358 16.53 5.16 5.54
CA THR A 358 17.24 4.40 6.58
C THR A 358 18.63 4.96 6.91
N SER A 359 19.18 5.81 6.04
CA SER A 359 20.44 6.52 6.27
C SER A 359 20.27 7.80 7.12
N ARG A 360 19.09 8.43 7.14
CA ARG A 360 18.82 9.72 7.82
C ARG A 360 18.03 9.59 9.14
N SER A 361 18.47 8.69 10.02
CA SER A 361 17.78 8.29 11.28
C SER A 361 17.36 9.35 12.31
N LYS A 362 17.71 10.64 12.14
CA LYS A 362 17.32 11.71 13.09
C LYS A 362 16.24 12.65 12.56
N GLU A 363 15.91 12.58 11.28
CA GLU A 363 14.91 13.43 10.62
C GLU A 363 13.67 12.63 10.17
N ASN A 364 13.70 11.31 10.36
CA ASN A 364 12.73 10.40 9.77
C ASN A 364 11.71 9.88 10.78
N ASN A 365 10.63 9.32 10.23
CA ASN A 365 9.55 8.73 10.98
C ASN A 365 10.06 7.54 11.85
N ARG A 366 9.72 7.55 13.14
CA ARG A 366 10.16 6.56 14.17
C ARG A 366 9.99 5.09 13.78
N TYR A 367 9.01 4.78 12.92
CA TYR A 367 8.78 3.41 12.48
C TYR A 367 9.82 2.92 11.49
N TRP A 368 10.34 3.79 10.61
CA TRP A 368 11.43 3.44 9.72
C TRP A 368 12.69 3.08 10.51
N ASP A 369 13.02 3.89 11.51
CA ASP A 369 14.16 3.62 12.38
C ASP A 369 13.98 2.31 13.17
N ALA A 370 12.78 2.08 13.72
CA ALA A 370 12.48 0.86 14.45
C ALA A 370 12.62 -0.39 13.57
N LEU A 371 11.99 -0.39 12.38
CA LEU A 371 12.00 -1.53 11.46
C LEU A 371 13.39 -1.79 10.88
N TYR A 372 14.14 -0.74 10.55
CA TYR A 372 15.50 -0.88 10.06
C TYR A 372 16.47 -1.40 11.12
N ASN A 373 16.32 -0.95 12.37
CA ASN A 373 17.11 -1.49 13.49
C ASN A 373 16.79 -2.97 13.74
N LEU A 374 15.52 -3.38 13.63
CA LEU A 374 15.14 -4.80 13.71
C LEU A 374 15.76 -5.61 12.56
N ALA A 375 15.72 -5.09 11.33
CA ALA A 375 16.39 -5.72 10.18
C ALA A 375 17.90 -5.91 10.42
N LYS A 376 18.58 -4.91 10.99
CA LYS A 376 20.00 -4.98 11.37
C LYS A 376 20.29 -5.96 12.51
N GLN A 377 19.31 -6.23 13.36
CA GLN A 377 19.40 -7.22 14.44
C GLN A 377 19.18 -8.65 13.94
N GLY A 378 18.87 -8.84 12.66
CA GLY A 378 18.67 -10.14 12.03
C GLY A 378 17.22 -10.63 12.05
N GLU A 379 16.26 -9.80 12.42
CA GLU A 379 14.83 -10.11 12.20
C GLU A 379 14.55 -10.24 10.70
N ASP A 380 13.56 -11.05 10.30
CA ASP A 380 13.22 -11.35 8.89
C ASP A 380 12.49 -10.15 8.22
N VAL A 381 13.18 -9.01 8.18
CA VAL A 381 12.74 -7.73 7.64
C VAL A 381 13.64 -7.36 6.45
N TRP A 382 13.04 -7.35 5.27
CA TRP A 382 13.68 -7.01 4.01
C TRP A 382 13.24 -5.62 3.57
N LEU A 383 14.19 -4.78 3.15
CA LEU A 383 13.88 -3.47 2.57
C LEU A 383 14.27 -3.48 1.10
N ILE A 384 13.40 -3.00 0.22
CA ILE A 384 13.62 -2.92 -1.22
C ILE A 384 13.47 -1.47 -1.65
N ASN A 385 14.55 -0.91 -2.19
CA ASN A 385 14.56 0.41 -2.79
C ASN A 385 14.07 0.30 -4.24
N ALA A 386 12.77 0.51 -4.46
CA ALA A 386 12.12 0.40 -5.77
C ALA A 386 10.77 1.09 -5.76
N THR A 387 10.34 1.57 -6.92
CA THR A 387 8.95 2.01 -7.13
C THR A 387 8.00 0.80 -7.10
N PHE A 388 6.69 1.06 -6.92
CA PHE A 388 5.68 0.00 -6.98
C PHE A 388 5.69 -0.75 -8.32
N SER A 389 5.84 -0.03 -9.44
CA SER A 389 5.90 -0.63 -10.77
C SER A 389 7.10 -1.57 -10.93
N GLU A 390 8.29 -1.13 -10.50
CA GLU A 390 9.48 -1.96 -10.55
C GLU A 390 9.35 -3.20 -9.65
N PHE A 391 8.81 -3.03 -8.45
CA PHE A 391 8.61 -4.13 -7.52
C PHE A 391 7.59 -5.15 -8.04
N ALA A 392 6.49 -4.71 -8.64
CA ALA A 392 5.51 -5.60 -9.27
C ALA A 392 6.19 -6.52 -10.30
N GLU A 393 7.17 -6.00 -11.04
CA GLU A 393 7.98 -6.77 -11.99
C GLU A 393 9.07 -7.65 -11.35
N MET A 394 9.51 -7.37 -10.12
CA MET A 394 10.44 -8.21 -9.36
C MET A 394 9.80 -9.45 -8.75
N ILE A 395 8.50 -9.39 -8.40
CA ILE A 395 7.79 -10.52 -7.78
C ILE A 395 7.86 -11.73 -8.73
N PRO A 396 8.29 -12.93 -8.32
CA PRO A 396 8.34 -14.06 -9.22
C PRO A 396 6.92 -14.53 -9.59
N ASP A 397 6.72 -14.94 -10.84
CA ASP A 397 5.49 -15.65 -11.23
C ASP A 397 5.56 -17.08 -10.69
N LEU A 398 4.66 -17.43 -9.77
CA LEU A 398 4.39 -18.81 -9.37
C LEU A 398 3.72 -19.55 -10.54
N LYS A 399 4.46 -19.76 -11.64
CA LYS A 399 4.06 -20.74 -12.64
C LYS A 399 3.97 -22.07 -11.91
N SER A 400 2.86 -22.79 -12.09
CA SER A 400 2.82 -24.19 -11.71
C SER A 400 3.99 -24.86 -12.42
N LEU A 401 5.03 -25.24 -11.67
CA LEU A 401 6.12 -26.02 -12.22
C LEU A 401 5.44 -27.23 -12.87
N THR A 402 5.66 -27.40 -14.17
CA THR A 402 5.23 -28.62 -14.84
C THR A 402 5.84 -29.81 -14.08
N PRO A 403 5.24 -31.01 -14.12
CA PRO A 403 5.81 -32.18 -13.45
C PRO A 403 7.30 -32.38 -13.77
N ALA A 404 7.71 -32.10 -15.02
CA ALA A 404 9.10 -32.11 -15.45
C ALA A 404 9.99 -31.05 -14.76
N GLN A 405 9.48 -29.83 -14.56
CA GLN A 405 10.21 -28.77 -13.86
C GLN A 405 10.31 -29.02 -12.34
N ARG A 406 9.29 -29.64 -11.72
CA ARG A 406 9.37 -30.10 -10.32
C ARG A 406 10.44 -31.17 -10.19
N LEU A 407 10.41 -32.19 -11.04
CA LEU A 407 11.41 -33.25 -11.07
C LEU A 407 12.83 -32.68 -11.27
N THR A 408 13.00 -31.74 -12.19
CA THR A 408 14.30 -31.10 -12.44
C THR A 408 14.78 -30.29 -11.24
N ARG A 409 13.89 -29.57 -10.55
CA ARG A 409 14.21 -28.84 -9.32
C ARG A 409 14.61 -29.79 -8.19
N ASP A 410 13.86 -30.87 -8.01
CA ASP A 410 14.09 -31.83 -6.94
C ASP A 410 15.42 -32.59 -7.17
N ILE A 411 15.73 -32.94 -8.42
CA ILE A 411 17.05 -33.46 -8.82
C ILE A 411 18.15 -32.44 -8.53
N LYS A 412 17.98 -31.17 -8.90
CA LYS A 412 18.98 -30.12 -8.61
C LYS A 412 19.20 -29.91 -7.11
N SER A 413 18.17 -30.05 -6.28
CA SER A 413 18.32 -29.95 -4.82
C SER A 413 19.06 -31.12 -4.19
N LEU A 414 19.03 -32.31 -4.82
CA LEU A 414 19.77 -33.50 -4.41
C LEU A 414 21.24 -33.49 -4.84
N VAL A 415 21.59 -32.63 -5.81
CA VAL A 415 22.92 -32.60 -6.45
C VAL A 415 23.78 -31.42 -5.97
N LYS A 416 23.37 -30.64 -4.95
CA LYS A 416 24.31 -29.70 -4.31
C LYS A 416 25.46 -30.49 -3.67
N PRO A 417 26.72 -30.32 -4.08
CA PRO A 417 27.84 -30.96 -3.42
C PRO A 417 28.03 -30.36 -2.03
N THR A 418 28.25 -31.23 -1.04
CA THR A 418 28.78 -30.90 0.29
C THR A 418 30.09 -30.13 0.21
#